data_AF-A0A2S4WBK7-F1
#
_entry.id   AF-A0A2S4WBK7-F1
#
_cell.length_a   1.000
_cell.length_b   1.000
_cell.length_c   1.000
_cell.angle_alpha   90.00
_cell.angle_beta   90.00
_cell.angle_gamma   90.00
#
_symmetry.space_group_name_H-M   'P 1'
#
loop_
_entity.id
_entity.type
_entity.pdbx_description
1 polymer ?
#
loop_
_entity_poly.entity_id
_entity_poly.type
_entity_poly.pdbx_seq_one_letter_code
_entity_poly.pdbx_strand_id
1 'polypeptide(L)'
;MSNEKGKTTLVNIKVTGLKAGDKYHYHIHNDPIDKSGNCDSAHGHFNPTNSAVSKCPTTHRGQCETGDLSGKYGQLVGNASDPEVSTRYIDSALKLTSSKRGILQKSIVIHNSEMKRIACGTYVARST
;
A
#
# COMPACT_ATOMS: atom_id res chain seq x y z
N MET A 1 32.55 3.40 -5.10
CA MET A 1 31.38 3.59 -4.21
C MET A 1 30.29 4.26 -5.03
N SER A 2 29.32 3.49 -5.53
CA SER A 2 28.28 4.01 -6.43
C SER A 2 27.31 4.91 -5.66
N ASN A 3 27.28 6.17 -6.06
CA ASN A 3 26.35 7.20 -5.61
C ASN A 3 24.94 6.90 -6.17
N GLU A 4 24.20 5.96 -5.54
CA GLU A 4 22.77 5.85 -5.78
C GLU A 4 22.08 7.04 -5.11
N LYS A 5 21.87 8.14 -5.85
CA LYS A 5 20.84 9.12 -5.49
C LYS A 5 19.56 8.33 -5.16
N GLY A 6 19.14 8.39 -3.90
CA GLY A 6 18.14 7.47 -3.34
C GLY A 6 16.88 7.41 -4.20
N LYS A 7 16.70 6.31 -4.94
CA LYS A 7 15.51 6.10 -5.76
C LYS A 7 14.28 6.08 -4.85
N THR A 8 13.38 7.02 -5.10
CA THR A 8 12.06 7.10 -4.47
C THR A 8 10.99 6.61 -5.45
N THR A 9 9.87 6.18 -4.90
CA THR A 9 8.72 5.72 -5.68
C THR A 9 7.61 6.76 -5.59
N LEU A 10 7.14 7.26 -6.73
CA LEU A 10 5.92 8.05 -6.80
C LEU A 10 4.72 7.11 -6.77
N VAL A 11 3.84 7.30 -5.80
CA VAL A 11 2.60 6.55 -5.67
C VAL A 11 1.44 7.46 -6.08
N ASN A 12 0.63 6.99 -7.02
CA ASN A 12 -0.64 7.62 -7.41
C ASN A 12 -1.74 6.59 -7.20
N ILE A 13 -2.70 6.89 -6.34
CA ILE A 13 -3.84 6.04 -6.06
C ILE A 13 -5.09 6.76 -6.53
N LYS A 14 -5.96 6.03 -7.23
CA LYS A 14 -7.31 6.43 -7.61
C LYS A 14 -8.22 5.25 -7.31
N VAL A 15 -9.26 5.47 -6.52
CA VAL A 15 -10.21 4.43 -6.10
C VAL A 15 -11.61 4.99 -6.23
N THR A 16 -12.52 4.19 -6.76
CA THR A 16 -13.95 4.52 -6.83
C THR A 16 -14.77 3.55 -5.99
N GLY A 17 -16.03 3.90 -5.72
CA GLY A 17 -16.97 3.02 -5.00
C GLY A 17 -16.78 3.00 -3.48
N LEU A 18 -15.98 3.91 -2.92
CA LEU A 18 -15.87 4.08 -1.47
C LEU A 18 -17.09 4.83 -0.95
N LYS A 19 -17.76 4.28 0.07
CA LYS A 19 -18.90 4.93 0.70
C LYS A 19 -18.50 6.25 1.35
N ALA A 20 -19.28 7.30 1.10
CA ALA A 20 -19.02 8.65 1.60
C ALA A 20 -18.92 8.70 3.13
N GLY A 21 -17.91 9.39 3.64
CA GLY A 21 -17.64 9.54 5.08
C GLY A 21 -16.91 8.36 5.72
N ASP A 22 -16.93 7.18 5.10
CA ASP A 22 -16.21 6.01 5.61
C ASP A 22 -14.71 6.13 5.33
N LYS A 23 -13.90 5.58 6.25
CA LYS A 23 -12.43 5.57 6.16
C LYS A 23 -11.94 4.16 5.84
N TYR A 24 -10.97 4.09 4.93
CA TYR A 24 -10.43 2.85 4.42
C TYR A 24 -8.92 2.81 4.60
N HIS A 25 -8.45 1.72 5.22
CA HIS A 25 -7.03 1.42 5.30
C HIS A 25 -6.57 0.80 3.99
N TYR A 26 -5.30 0.93 3.68
CA TYR A 26 -4.69 0.29 2.52
C TYR A 26 -3.21 -0.01 2.82
N HIS A 27 -2.84 -1.25 2.54
CA HIS A 27 -1.51 -1.77 2.85
C HIS A 27 -0.97 -2.62 1.70
N ILE A 28 0.35 -2.66 1.58
CA ILE A 28 1.02 -3.68 0.76
C ILE A 28 1.13 -4.95 1.58
N HIS A 29 0.78 -6.08 1.00
CA HIS A 29 0.82 -7.41 1.60
C HIS A 29 1.88 -8.29 0.93
N ASN A 30 2.25 -9.40 1.56
CA ASN A 30 3.44 -10.16 1.18
C ASN A 30 3.35 -10.86 -0.18
N ASP A 31 2.16 -11.36 -0.50
CA ASP A 31 1.94 -12.32 -1.57
C ASP A 31 1.04 -11.74 -2.67
N PRO A 32 1.13 -12.27 -3.90
CA PRO A 32 0.25 -11.87 -4.98
C PRO A 32 -1.18 -12.38 -4.73
N ILE A 33 -2.16 -11.71 -5.32
CA ILE A 33 -3.53 -12.22 -5.38
C ILE A 33 -3.56 -13.44 -6.30
N ASP A 34 -4.09 -14.55 -5.80
CA ASP A 34 -4.18 -15.79 -6.56
C ASP A 34 -5.27 -15.73 -7.65
N LYS A 35 -5.41 -16.81 -8.41
CA LYS A 35 -6.38 -16.89 -9.52
C LYS A 35 -7.84 -16.81 -9.08
N SER A 36 -8.15 -17.02 -7.80
CA SER A 36 -9.52 -16.89 -7.27
C SER A 36 -9.93 -15.43 -7.11
N GLY A 37 -8.96 -14.50 -7.06
CA GLY A 37 -9.21 -13.10 -6.74
C GLY A 37 -9.51 -12.84 -5.27
N ASN A 38 -9.40 -13.85 -4.39
CA ASN A 38 -9.63 -13.69 -2.96
C ASN A 38 -8.49 -12.89 -2.32
N CYS A 39 -8.82 -11.75 -1.73
CA CYS A 39 -7.85 -10.89 -1.05
C CYS A 39 -7.16 -11.56 0.14
N ASP A 40 -7.69 -12.63 0.70
CA ASP A 40 -7.03 -13.39 1.78
C ASP A 40 -5.72 -14.04 1.32
N SER A 41 -5.58 -14.36 0.02
CA SER A 41 -4.35 -14.95 -0.54
C SER A 41 -3.13 -14.02 -0.45
N ALA A 42 -3.34 -12.72 -0.16
CA ALA A 42 -2.28 -11.76 0.06
C ALA A 42 -1.50 -11.99 1.38
N HIS A 43 -2.07 -12.77 2.31
CA HIS A 43 -1.51 -13.04 3.65
C HIS A 43 -1.20 -11.76 4.45
N GLY A 44 -0.07 -11.72 5.18
CA GLY A 44 0.26 -10.63 6.11
C GLY A 44 0.80 -9.37 5.41
N HIS A 45 0.95 -8.30 6.18
CA HIS A 45 1.53 -7.04 5.69
C HIS A 45 2.98 -7.21 5.23
N PHE A 46 3.37 -6.42 4.24
CA PHE A 46 4.73 -6.36 3.76
C PHE A 46 5.63 -5.58 4.72
N ASN A 47 6.39 -6.32 5.52
CA ASN A 47 7.25 -5.78 6.56
C ASN A 47 8.67 -6.36 6.52
N PRO A 48 9.46 -6.06 5.46
CA PRO A 48 10.79 -6.65 5.26
C PRO A 48 11.86 -6.14 6.23
N THR A 49 11.56 -5.09 7.00
CA THR A 49 12.42 -4.50 8.02
C THR A 49 12.07 -4.98 9.43
N ASN A 50 11.06 -5.85 9.58
CA ASN A 50 10.54 -6.32 10.86
C ASN A 50 10.22 -5.17 11.82
N SER A 51 9.60 -4.10 11.31
CA SER A 51 9.09 -3.03 12.15
C SER A 51 8.12 -3.58 13.19
N ALA A 52 8.30 -3.21 14.45
CA ALA A 52 7.38 -3.52 15.55
C ALA A 52 6.45 -2.34 15.90
N VAL A 53 6.44 -1.29 15.07
CA VAL A 53 5.67 -0.07 15.35
C VAL A 53 4.20 -0.32 15.05
N SER A 54 3.37 -0.30 16.09
CA SER A 54 1.91 -0.56 15.98
C SER A 54 1.13 0.58 15.32
N LYS A 55 1.60 1.82 15.47
CA LYS A 55 1.04 3.01 14.84
C LYS A 55 2.14 3.80 14.16
N CYS A 56 2.10 3.86 12.83
CA CYS A 56 3.11 4.57 12.07
C CYS A 56 3.19 6.06 12.44
N PRO A 57 4.33 6.54 12.97
CA PRO A 57 4.54 7.96 13.19
C PRO A 57 4.81 8.65 11.85
N THR A 58 3.96 9.62 11.48
CA THR A 58 4.13 10.40 10.25
C THR A 58 5.43 11.22 10.23
N THR A 59 6.01 11.50 11.41
CA THR A 59 7.32 12.17 11.57
C THR A 59 8.50 11.23 11.31
N HIS A 60 8.31 9.91 11.46
CA HIS A 60 9.36 8.89 11.34
C HIS A 60 8.90 7.70 10.49
N ARG A 61 8.38 7.99 9.29
CA ARG A 61 7.81 6.99 8.36
C ARG A 61 8.72 5.80 8.04
N GLY A 62 10.04 5.98 8.11
CA GLY A 62 11.02 4.91 7.89
C GLY A 62 11.01 3.81 8.95
N GLN A 63 10.38 4.04 10.11
CA GLN A 63 10.22 3.04 11.17
C GLN A 63 8.94 2.22 11.01
N CYS A 64 8.02 2.60 10.13
CA CYS A 64 6.77 1.89 9.93
C CYS A 64 6.98 0.60 9.12
N GLU A 65 5.99 -0.29 9.12
CA GLU A 65 5.99 -1.38 8.14
C GLU A 65 6.11 -0.77 6.73
N THR A 66 6.94 -1.37 5.88
CA THR A 66 7.16 -0.83 4.53
C THR A 66 5.85 -0.78 3.74
N GLY A 67 4.94 -1.72 3.99
CA GLY A 67 3.61 -1.78 3.41
C GLY A 67 2.54 -0.92 4.09
N ASP A 68 2.78 -0.28 5.23
CA ASP A 68 1.74 0.53 5.92
C ASP A 68 1.56 1.92 5.28
N LEU A 69 0.87 1.95 4.14
CA LEU A 69 0.67 3.19 3.38
C LEU A 69 -0.33 4.13 4.09
N SER A 70 -1.41 3.59 4.66
CA SER A 70 -2.38 4.38 5.43
C SER A 70 -1.79 5.06 6.65
N GLY A 71 -0.96 4.37 7.43
CA GLY A 71 -0.29 4.96 8.57
C GLY A 71 0.71 6.05 8.16
N LYS A 72 1.41 5.85 7.03
CA LYS A 72 2.36 6.85 6.51
C LYS A 72 1.66 8.07 5.91
N TYR A 73 0.63 7.89 5.10
CA TYR A 73 0.10 8.94 4.21
C TYR A 73 -1.37 9.30 4.46
N GLY A 74 -2.01 8.67 5.45
CA GLY A 74 -3.43 8.85 5.76
C GLY A 74 -4.29 7.82 5.05
N GLN A 75 -5.46 7.53 5.65
CA GLN A 75 -6.50 6.64 5.11
C GLN A 75 -7.18 7.27 3.89
N LEU A 76 -7.75 6.44 3.03
CA LEU A 76 -8.67 6.90 1.99
C LEU A 76 -10.01 7.22 2.65
N VAL A 77 -10.63 8.35 2.28
CA VAL A 77 -11.94 8.75 2.82
C VAL A 77 -12.90 8.89 1.65
N GLY A 78 -14.00 8.14 1.68
CA GLY A 78 -15.02 8.24 0.64
C GLY A 78 -15.65 9.63 0.62
N ASN A 79 -15.91 10.16 -0.58
CA ASN A 79 -16.45 11.50 -0.78
C ASN A 79 -17.88 11.41 -1.34
N ALA A 80 -18.81 12.19 -0.78
CA ALA A 80 -20.20 12.24 -1.25
C ALA A 80 -20.33 12.97 -2.59
N SER A 81 -19.47 13.96 -2.83
CA SER A 81 -19.52 14.83 -4.01
C SER A 81 -18.62 14.34 -5.16
N ASP A 82 -17.71 13.42 -4.87
CA ASP A 82 -16.79 12.85 -5.86
C ASP A 82 -16.73 11.32 -5.72
N PRO A 83 -17.16 10.56 -6.73
CA PRO A 83 -17.07 9.10 -6.68
C PRO A 83 -15.62 8.58 -6.75
N GLU A 84 -14.64 9.41 -7.14
CA GLU A 84 -13.21 9.08 -7.15
C GLU A 84 -12.50 9.69 -5.93
N VAL A 85 -11.81 8.84 -5.17
CA VAL A 85 -10.84 9.26 -4.15
C VAL A 85 -9.46 9.09 -4.74
N SER A 86 -8.68 10.18 -4.76
CA SER A 86 -7.30 10.14 -5.24
C SER A 86 -6.31 10.66 -4.20
N THR A 87 -5.12 10.07 -4.17
CA THR A 87 -3.99 10.55 -3.37
C THR A 87 -2.68 10.34 -4.11
N ARG A 88 -1.72 11.23 -3.86
CA ARG A 88 -0.41 11.24 -4.51
C ARG A 88 0.66 11.60 -3.51
N TYR A 89 1.70 10.77 -3.43
CA TYR A 89 2.82 11.00 -2.53
C TYR A 89 4.08 10.27 -3.00
N ILE A 90 5.22 10.63 -2.41
CA ILE A 90 6.51 10.00 -2.66
C ILE A 90 6.87 9.14 -1.45
N ASP A 91 7.24 7.88 -1.71
CA ASP A 91 7.71 6.93 -0.70
C ASP A 91 9.12 6.45 -1.04
N SER A 92 10.06 6.69 -0.12
CA SER A 92 11.47 6.32 -0.27
C SER A 92 11.78 4.87 0.11
N ALA A 93 10.89 4.23 0.89
CA ALA A 93 11.03 2.85 1.34
C ALA A 93 10.56 1.85 0.27
N LEU A 94 9.59 2.22 -0.57
CA LEU A 94 9.11 1.35 -1.65
C LEU A 94 10.15 1.21 -2.76
N LYS A 95 10.47 -0.05 -3.11
CA LYS A 95 11.38 -0.39 -4.21
C LYS A 95 10.64 -1.17 -5.30
N LEU A 96 10.73 -0.70 -6.54
CA LEU A 96 10.11 -1.34 -7.72
C LEU A 96 10.98 -2.48 -8.25
N THR A 97 11.21 -3.51 -7.44
CA THR A 97 12.00 -4.70 -7.81
C THR A 97 11.30 -5.98 -7.35
N SER A 98 11.75 -7.14 -7.86
CA SER A 98 11.30 -8.47 -7.41
C SER A 98 12.14 -9.03 -6.24
N SER A 99 12.99 -8.20 -5.63
CA SER A 99 13.78 -8.61 -4.46
C SER A 99 12.87 -8.82 -3.25
N LYS A 100 13.38 -9.47 -2.19
CA LYS A 100 12.67 -9.61 -0.90
C LYS A 100 12.21 -8.27 -0.31
N ARG A 101 12.90 -7.16 -0.64
CA ARG A 101 12.57 -5.79 -0.20
C ARG A 101 11.80 -4.98 -1.25
N GLY A 102 11.51 -5.55 -2.41
CA GLY A 102 10.76 -4.91 -3.48
C GLY A 102 9.27 -5.26 -3.44
N ILE A 103 8.46 -4.46 -4.14
CA ILE A 103 7.00 -4.61 -4.15
C ILE A 103 6.45 -5.36 -5.36
N LEU A 104 7.27 -5.75 -6.34
CA LEU A 104 6.77 -6.54 -7.46
C LEU A 104 6.37 -7.94 -6.97
N GLN A 105 5.26 -8.46 -7.51
CA GLN A 105 4.61 -9.72 -7.07
C GLN A 105 4.08 -9.70 -5.64
N LYS A 106 3.95 -8.52 -5.04
CA LYS A 106 3.18 -8.27 -3.82
C LYS A 106 1.79 -7.77 -4.19
N SER A 107 0.92 -7.58 -3.22
CA SER A 107 -0.40 -6.99 -3.48
C SER A 107 -0.67 -5.74 -2.68
N ILE A 108 -1.50 -4.85 -3.22
CA ILE A 108 -2.21 -3.83 -2.44
C ILE A 108 -3.53 -4.43 -1.95
N VAL A 109 -3.91 -4.15 -0.71
CA VAL A 109 -5.21 -4.52 -0.14
C VAL A 109 -5.82 -3.28 0.48
N ILE A 110 -7.11 -3.03 0.21
CA ILE A 110 -7.91 -2.00 0.86
C ILE A 110 -8.80 -2.68 1.89
N HIS A 111 -8.86 -2.11 3.09
CA HIS A 111 -9.70 -2.58 4.19
C HIS A 111 -10.72 -1.52 4.59
N ASN A 112 -11.91 -1.96 5.01
CA ASN A 112 -12.89 -1.07 5.66
C ASN A 112 -12.51 -0.78 7.13
N SER A 113 -13.38 -0.08 7.85
CA SER A 113 -13.20 0.26 9.27
C SER A 113 -13.17 -0.95 10.23
N GLU A 114 -13.73 -2.09 9.80
CA GLU A 114 -13.67 -3.38 10.52
C GLU A 114 -12.44 -4.22 10.14
N MET A 115 -11.49 -3.63 9.39
CA MET A 115 -10.30 -4.30 8.86
C MET A 115 -10.58 -5.46 7.88
N LYS A 116 -11.82 -5.60 7.40
CA LYS A 116 -12.16 -6.57 6.34
C LYS A 116 -11.55 -6.13 5.02
N ARG A 117 -10.96 -7.07 4.28
CA ARG A 117 -10.40 -6.85 2.94
C ARG A 117 -11.54 -6.66 1.95
N ILE A 118 -11.62 -5.50 1.28
CA ILE A 118 -12.73 -5.16 0.36
C ILE A 118 -12.31 -5.04 -1.09
N ALA A 119 -11.02 -4.85 -1.35
CA ALA A 119 -10.44 -4.81 -2.69
C ALA A 119 -8.95 -5.12 -2.61
N CYS A 120 -8.39 -5.68 -3.68
CA CYS A 120 -6.98 -6.01 -3.74
C CYS A 120 -6.49 -6.13 -5.18
N GLY A 121 -5.16 -6.11 -5.37
CA GLY A 121 -4.54 -6.34 -6.67
C GLY A 121 -3.04 -6.55 -6.58
N THR A 122 -2.50 -7.34 -7.50
CA THR A 122 -1.06 -7.65 -7.56
C THR A 122 -0.28 -6.55 -8.28
N TYR A 123 0.86 -6.16 -7.71
CA TYR A 123 1.82 -5.30 -8.38
C TYR A 123 2.56 -6.07 -9.47
N VAL A 124 2.33 -5.68 -10.72
CA VAL A 124 3.01 -6.22 -11.89
C VAL A 124 3.93 -5.16 -12.50
N ALA A 125 5.05 -5.60 -13.08
CA ALA A 125 5.84 -4.72 -13.91
C ALA A 125 5.02 -4.33 -15.15
N ARG A 126 5.02 -3.05 -15.51
CA ARG A 126 4.38 -2.61 -16.74
C ARG A 126 5.25 -3.07 -17.90
N SER A 127 4.76 -4.00 -18.71
CA SER A 127 5.34 -4.26 -20.03
C SER A 127 5.11 -3.02 -20.90
N THR A 128 6.20 -2.45 -21.41
CA THR A 128 6.18 -1.38 -22.42
C THR A 128 5.83 -1.92 -23.78
#